data_AF-A0AAV7MW46-F1
#
_entry.id   AF-A0AAV7MW46-F1
#
_cell.length_a   1.000
_cell.length_b   1.000
_cell.length_c   1.000
_cell.angle_alpha   90.00
_cell.angle_beta   90.00
_cell.angle_gamma   90.00
#
_symmetry.space_group_name_H-M   'P 1'
#
loop_
_entity.id
_entity.type
_entity.pdbx_description
1 polymer ?
#
loop_
_entity_poly.entity_id
_entity_poly.type
_entity_poly.pdbx_seq_one_letter_code
_entity_poly.pdbx_strand_id
1 'polypeptide(L)'
;MGKQGLKSQVQRPLSPDSEQGVGEPILHQPMKPPLMQATLQKILEAIEESKNTLRQEIGKVWKELSHLKADHQKLYDRVNTTEEELTRLGTQQPSHETHITHLTDKVQRIEYQAKNAEGHSHRNNVLIIELLQGSKGADMVAFLKHWMKSLIDEQQFTTFFALEKEHRVPPKPPVPGWPP
;
A
#
# COMPACT_ATOMS: atom_id res chain seq x y z
N MET A 1 4.12 42.00 -34.74
CA MET A 1 2.88 41.94 -35.54
C MET A 1 1.69 42.00 -34.58
N GLY A 2 0.67 42.82 -34.87
CA GLY A 2 -0.58 42.86 -34.08
C GLY A 2 -0.93 44.22 -33.48
N LYS A 3 -1.30 45.20 -34.31
CA LYS A 3 -2.08 46.39 -33.94
C LYS A 3 -3.57 46.02 -34.01
N GLN A 4 -4.38 46.35 -33.00
CA GLN A 4 -5.82 46.75 -33.08
C GLN A 4 -6.14 47.47 -31.75
N GLY A 5 -6.69 48.68 -31.62
CA GLY A 5 -7.45 49.51 -32.54
C GLY A 5 -8.94 49.45 -32.22
N LEU A 6 -9.46 50.31 -31.34
CA LEU A 6 -10.88 50.67 -31.31
C LEU A 6 -11.08 52.04 -30.62
N LYS A 7 -11.31 53.05 -31.47
CA LYS A 7 -11.94 54.33 -31.12
C LYS A 7 -13.44 54.13 -31.24
N SER A 8 -14.22 54.56 -30.24
CA SER A 8 -15.64 54.85 -30.42
C SER A 8 -15.94 56.28 -30.01
N GLN A 9 -16.50 56.97 -30.98
CA GLN A 9 -16.93 58.35 -31.05
C GLN A 9 -18.44 58.34 -30.82
N VAL A 10 -18.97 59.13 -29.89
CA VAL A 10 -20.42 59.34 -29.78
C VAL A 10 -20.74 60.83 -29.65
N GLN A 11 -21.61 61.22 -30.58
CA GLN A 11 -22.32 62.47 -30.86
C GLN A 11 -22.55 63.48 -29.72
N ARG A 12 -22.38 64.75 -30.12
CA ARG A 12 -23.01 65.96 -29.56
C ARG A 12 -24.44 66.11 -30.13
N PRO A 13 -25.37 66.76 -29.41
CA PRO A 13 -26.36 67.60 -30.06
C PRO A 13 -26.30 69.07 -29.58
N LEU A 14 -26.79 69.95 -30.46
CA LEU A 14 -26.81 71.42 -30.37
C LEU A 14 -27.98 71.96 -29.52
N SER A 15 -27.77 73.20 -29.07
CA SER A 15 -28.47 74.12 -28.14
C SER A 15 -29.96 74.43 -28.44
N PRO A 16 -30.67 75.25 -27.61
CA PRO A 16 -30.52 76.72 -27.68
C PRO A 16 -30.60 77.52 -26.34
N ASP A 17 -30.02 78.72 -26.44
CA ASP A 17 -30.12 79.98 -25.67
C ASP A 17 -31.06 80.11 -24.45
N SER A 18 -30.60 80.77 -23.38
CA SER A 18 -30.88 82.21 -23.10
C SER A 18 -30.46 82.65 -21.67
N GLU A 19 -30.09 83.93 -21.57
CA GLU A 19 -30.14 84.85 -20.40
C GLU A 19 -28.97 84.93 -19.38
N GLN A 20 -28.18 85.99 -19.58
CA GLN A 20 -27.82 87.08 -18.64
C GLN A 20 -27.60 86.77 -17.15
N GLY A 21 -26.39 87.11 -16.69
CA GLY A 21 -26.09 87.34 -15.28
C GLY A 21 -24.70 87.92 -15.08
N VAL A 22 -24.59 89.24 -15.04
CA VAL A 22 -23.39 89.99 -14.61
C VAL A 22 -23.20 89.76 -13.12
N GLY A 23 -22.07 89.18 -12.72
CA GLY A 23 -21.70 88.96 -11.31
C GLY A 23 -20.22 89.29 -11.09
N GLU A 24 -19.98 90.11 -10.06
CA GLU A 24 -18.73 90.76 -9.64
C GLU A 24 -17.46 89.88 -9.60
N PRO A 25 -16.25 90.48 -9.67
CA PRO A 25 -15.00 89.75 -9.53
C PRO A 25 -14.86 89.16 -8.11
N ILE A 26 -14.79 87.84 -8.03
CA ILE A 26 -14.47 87.10 -6.81
C ILE A 26 -13.05 87.49 -6.37
N LEU A 27 -12.98 88.39 -5.40
CA LEU A 27 -11.79 88.70 -4.60
C LEU A 27 -11.23 87.38 -4.05
N HIS A 28 -10.14 86.90 -4.62
CA HIS A 28 -9.40 85.75 -4.10
C HIS A 28 -8.86 86.12 -2.72
N GLN A 29 -9.50 85.64 -1.66
CA GLN A 29 -8.87 85.62 -0.35
C GLN A 29 -7.70 84.64 -0.40
N PRO A 30 -6.46 85.07 -0.11
CA PRO A 30 -5.36 84.13 0.03
C PRO A 30 -5.63 83.24 1.23
N MET A 31 -5.78 81.93 1.00
CA MET A 31 -5.90 80.96 2.08
C MET A 31 -4.68 81.09 3.02
N LYS A 32 -4.98 81.05 4.32
CA LYS A 32 -4.03 81.23 5.42
C LYS A 32 -2.89 80.18 5.32
N PRO A 33 -1.61 80.59 5.20
CA PRO A 33 -0.45 79.70 5.05
C PRO A 33 -0.32 78.52 6.06
N PRO A 34 -0.77 78.61 7.33
CA PRO A 34 -0.58 77.53 8.31
C PRO A 34 -1.39 76.25 8.03
N LEU A 35 -2.52 76.35 7.32
CA LEU A 35 -3.45 75.22 7.16
C LEU A 35 -2.97 74.23 6.08
N MET A 36 -2.41 74.75 4.99
CA MET A 36 -1.81 73.95 3.92
C MET A 36 -0.59 73.16 4.40
N GLN A 37 0.24 73.77 5.23
CA GLN A 37 1.44 73.14 5.78
C GLN A 37 1.10 72.00 6.74
N ALA A 38 0.10 72.19 7.61
CA ALA A 38 -0.41 71.14 8.49
C ALA A 38 -1.04 69.96 7.72
N THR A 39 -1.66 70.23 6.57
CA THR A 39 -2.29 69.20 5.74
C THR A 39 -1.24 68.38 4.99
N LEU A 40 -0.22 69.04 4.45
CA LEU A 40 0.91 68.38 3.79
C LEU A 40 1.67 67.46 4.75
N GLN A 41 1.86 67.90 5.99
CA GLN A 41 2.52 67.15 7.04
C GLN A 41 1.78 65.83 7.36
N LYS A 42 0.46 65.88 7.51
CA LYS A 42 -0.37 64.68 7.72
C LYS A 42 -0.30 63.69 6.56
N ILE A 43 -0.25 64.19 5.33
CA ILE A 43 -0.10 63.34 4.14
C ILE A 43 1.26 62.63 4.15
N LEU A 44 2.33 63.34 4.49
CA LEU A 44 3.67 62.75 4.59
C LEU A 44 3.74 61.68 5.69
N GLU A 45 3.12 61.93 6.84
CA GLU A 45 3.01 60.95 7.93
C GLU A 45 2.27 59.68 7.49
N ALA A 46 1.12 59.84 6.82
CA ALA A 46 0.35 58.70 6.30
C ALA A 46 1.12 57.91 5.22
N ILE A 47 1.89 58.60 4.37
CA ILE A 47 2.76 57.95 3.37
C ILE A 47 3.86 57.14 4.08
N GLU A 48 4.48 57.70 5.12
CA GLU A 48 5.54 57.03 5.87
C GLU A 48 5.01 55.80 6.62
N GLU A 49 3.84 55.92 7.25
CA GLU A 49 3.14 54.80 7.90
C GLU A 49 2.79 53.69 6.89
N SER A 50 2.23 54.06 5.73
CA SER A 50 1.93 53.11 4.66
C SER A 50 3.19 52.43 4.13
N LYS A 51 4.28 53.18 3.91
CA LYS A 51 5.58 52.63 3.50
C LYS A 51 6.12 51.62 4.52
N ASN A 52 6.03 51.94 5.80
CA ASN A 52 6.50 51.08 6.88
C ASN A 52 5.66 49.81 6.98
N THR A 53 4.34 49.93 6.85
CA THR A 53 3.41 48.79 6.82
C THR A 53 3.72 47.87 5.64
N LEU A 54 3.86 48.42 4.43
CA LEU A 54 4.23 47.65 3.23
C LEU A 54 5.57 46.93 3.40
N ARG A 55 6.58 47.59 3.99
CA ARG A 55 7.87 46.95 4.28
C ARG A 55 7.74 45.75 5.22
N GLN A 56 6.89 45.86 6.25
CA GLN A 56 6.65 44.77 7.20
C GLN A 56 5.93 43.60 6.53
N GLU A 57 4.87 43.86 5.76
CA GLU A 57 4.13 42.81 5.05
C GLU A 57 4.99 42.11 3.99
N ILE A 58 5.80 42.87 3.24
CA ILE A 58 6.79 42.29 2.31
C ILE A 58 7.79 41.40 3.06
N GLY A 59 8.24 41.81 4.25
CA GLY A 59 9.11 41.00 5.10
C GLY A 59 8.46 39.69 5.56
N LYS A 60 7.17 39.72 5.93
CA LYS A 60 6.40 38.53 6.29
C LYS A 60 6.28 37.56 5.12
N VAL A 61 5.88 38.06 3.95
CA VAL A 61 5.77 37.24 2.72
C VAL A 61 7.12 36.59 2.37
N TRP A 62 8.23 37.31 2.49
CA TRP A 62 9.56 36.75 2.25
C TRP A 62 9.91 35.61 3.20
N LYS A 63 9.53 35.73 4.48
CA LYS A 63 9.74 34.69 5.48
C LYS A 63 8.90 33.45 5.17
N GLU A 64 7.62 33.63 4.85
CA GLU A 64 6.72 32.54 4.48
C GLU A 64 7.19 31.83 3.20
N LEU A 65 7.62 32.58 2.19
CA LEU A 65 8.17 32.02 0.96
C LEU A 65 9.44 31.20 1.22
N SER A 66 10.28 31.66 2.15
CA SER A 66 11.50 30.93 2.54
C SER A 66 11.16 29.62 3.25
N HIS A 67 10.17 29.62 4.15
CA HIS A 67 9.67 28.40 4.78
C HIS A 67 9.05 27.44 3.77
N LEU A 68 8.22 27.95 2.85
CA LEU A 68 7.58 27.14 1.82
C LEU A 68 8.63 26.47 0.91
N LYS A 69 9.70 27.19 0.55
CA LYS A 69 10.82 26.62 -0.21
C LYS A 69 11.50 25.49 0.55
N ALA A 70 11.75 25.67 1.85
CA ALA A 70 12.37 24.64 2.67
C ALA A 70 11.48 23.40 2.81
N ASP A 71 10.17 23.58 3.00
CA ASP A 71 9.23 22.46 3.10
C ASP A 71 9.02 21.77 1.76
N HIS A 72 9.03 22.51 0.65
CA HIS A 72 9.02 21.93 -0.69
C HIS A 72 10.25 21.05 -0.93
N GLN A 73 11.44 21.50 -0.51
CA GLN A 73 12.65 20.67 -0.62
C GLN A 73 12.54 19.39 0.20
N LYS A 74 12.07 19.47 1.46
CA LYS A 74 11.86 18.28 2.30
C LYS A 74 10.87 17.30 1.66
N LEU A 75 9.80 17.81 1.06
CA LEU A 75 8.82 16.98 0.36
C LEU A 75 9.44 16.30 -0.85
N TYR A 76 10.22 17.04 -1.64
CA TYR A 76 10.96 16.50 -2.78
C TYR A 76 11.88 15.34 -2.35
N ASP A 77 12.68 15.55 -1.31
CA ASP A 77 13.60 14.52 -0.80
C ASP A 77 12.84 13.28 -0.32
N ARG A 78 11.75 13.47 0.42
CA ARG A 78 10.90 12.36 0.91
C ARG A 78 10.25 11.57 -0.23
N VAL A 79 9.79 12.26 -1.27
CA VAL A 79 9.21 11.60 -2.45
C VAL A 79 10.29 10.77 -3.14
N ASN A 80 11.46 11.34 -3.38
CA ASN A 80 12.56 10.63 -4.04
C ASN A 80 12.97 9.37 -3.25
N THR A 81 13.13 9.47 -1.93
CA THR A 81 13.39 8.29 -1.08
C THR A 81 12.28 7.24 -1.19
N THR A 82 11.02 7.68 -1.15
CA THR A 82 9.88 6.75 -1.24
C THR A 82 9.84 6.04 -2.60
N GLU A 83 10.15 6.74 -3.69
CA GLU A 83 10.22 6.17 -5.04
C GLU A 83 11.36 5.16 -5.19
N GLU A 84 12.53 5.45 -4.62
CA GLU A 84 13.66 4.53 -4.56
C GLU A 84 13.31 3.25 -3.78
N GLU A 85 12.67 3.39 -2.62
CA GLU A 85 12.23 2.23 -1.82
C GLU A 85 11.16 1.41 -2.52
N LEU A 86 10.20 2.06 -3.19
CA LEU A 86 9.17 1.40 -3.98
C LEU A 86 9.79 0.63 -5.14
N THR A 87 10.78 1.20 -5.82
CA THR A 87 11.52 0.55 -6.90
C THR A 87 12.27 -0.68 -6.37
N ARG A 88 12.95 -0.55 -5.23
CA ARG A 88 13.62 -1.66 -4.56
C ARG A 88 12.66 -2.79 -4.22
N LEU A 89 11.51 -2.48 -3.58
CA LEU A 89 10.49 -3.49 -3.26
C LEU A 89 9.92 -4.15 -4.52
N GLY A 90 9.64 -3.34 -5.55
CA GLY A 90 9.16 -3.84 -6.84
C GLY A 90 10.11 -4.80 -7.53
N THR A 91 11.43 -4.62 -7.38
CA THR A 91 12.44 -5.55 -7.92
C THR A 91 12.60 -6.84 -7.11
N GLN A 92 12.32 -6.82 -5.81
CA GLN A 92 12.42 -7.99 -4.93
C GLN A 92 11.21 -8.94 -5.04
N GLN A 93 10.02 -8.40 -5.29
CA GLN A 93 8.78 -9.18 -5.33
C GLN A 93 8.82 -10.35 -6.35
N PRO A 94 9.25 -10.17 -7.61
CA PRO A 94 9.33 -11.28 -8.58
C PRO A 94 10.29 -12.40 -8.13
N SER A 95 11.36 -12.04 -7.42
CA SER A 95 12.31 -13.01 -6.88
C SER A 95 11.65 -13.89 -5.81
N HIS A 96 10.91 -13.28 -4.88
CA HIS A 96 10.18 -14.03 -3.84
C HIS A 96 9.10 -14.93 -4.45
N GLU A 97 8.34 -14.45 -5.44
CA GLU A 97 7.33 -15.23 -6.14
C GLU A 97 7.94 -16.45 -6.85
N THR A 98 9.11 -16.29 -7.47
CA THR A 98 9.86 -17.38 -8.07
C THR A 98 10.29 -18.42 -7.02
N HIS A 99 10.80 -17.98 -5.87
CA HIS A 99 11.20 -18.89 -4.80
C HIS A 99 10.02 -19.66 -4.21
N ILE A 100 8.89 -19.00 -3.98
CA ILE A 100 7.67 -19.63 -3.48
C ILE A 100 7.18 -20.69 -4.45
N THR A 101 7.11 -20.37 -5.75
CA THR A 101 6.71 -21.32 -6.79
C THR A 101 7.63 -22.54 -6.81
N HIS A 102 8.95 -22.32 -6.81
CA HIS A 102 9.93 -23.40 -6.81
C HIS A 102 9.84 -24.29 -5.56
N LEU A 103 9.65 -23.70 -4.37
CA LEU A 103 9.49 -24.46 -3.13
C LEU A 103 8.18 -25.26 -3.12
N THR A 104 7.10 -24.67 -3.63
CA THR A 104 5.80 -25.35 -3.76
C THR A 104 5.93 -26.59 -4.65
N ASP A 105 6.58 -26.45 -5.80
CA ASP A 105 6.84 -27.59 -6.70
C ASP A 105 7.70 -28.67 -6.03
N LYS A 106 8.70 -28.28 -5.24
CA LYS A 106 9.54 -29.24 -4.52
C LYS A 106 8.74 -30.00 -3.45
N VAL A 107 7.89 -29.31 -2.69
CA VAL A 107 7.02 -29.94 -1.71
C VAL A 107 6.09 -30.95 -2.39
N GLN A 108 5.41 -30.55 -3.47
CA GLN A 108 4.53 -31.44 -4.22
C GLN A 108 5.25 -32.68 -4.76
N ARG A 109 6.47 -32.52 -5.28
CA ARG A 109 7.30 -33.64 -5.73
C ARG A 109 7.66 -34.59 -4.61
N ILE A 110 8.07 -34.06 -3.45
CA ILE A 110 8.43 -34.87 -2.28
C ILE A 110 7.20 -35.61 -1.73
N GLU A 111 6.05 -34.95 -1.64
CA GLU A 111 4.79 -35.56 -1.20
C GLU A 111 4.39 -36.72 -2.13
N TYR A 112 4.47 -36.51 -3.44
CA TYR A 112 4.21 -37.56 -4.43
C TYR A 112 5.18 -38.74 -4.27
N GLN A 113 6.48 -38.47 -4.13
CA GLN A 113 7.49 -39.49 -3.94
C GLN A 113 7.28 -40.27 -2.63
N ALA A 114 6.96 -39.58 -1.53
CA ALA A 114 6.70 -40.19 -0.24
C ALA A 114 5.48 -41.12 -0.32
N LYS A 115 4.38 -40.66 -0.92
CA LYS A 115 3.18 -41.47 -1.12
C LYS A 115 3.45 -42.70 -1.99
N ASN A 116 4.23 -42.55 -3.05
CA ASN A 116 4.60 -43.67 -3.92
C ASN A 116 5.52 -44.66 -3.20
N ALA A 117 6.50 -44.18 -2.43
CA ALA A 117 7.41 -45.01 -1.65
C ALA A 117 6.67 -45.78 -0.54
N GLU A 118 5.78 -45.11 0.19
CA GLU A 118 4.91 -45.73 1.19
C GLU A 118 4.02 -46.80 0.54
N GLY A 119 3.36 -46.46 -0.57
CA GLY A 119 2.56 -47.41 -1.34
C GLY A 119 3.38 -48.63 -1.76
N HIS A 120 4.58 -48.43 -2.31
CA HIS A 120 5.48 -49.51 -2.71
C HIS A 120 5.91 -50.38 -1.52
N SER A 121 6.25 -49.76 -0.38
CA SER A 121 6.63 -50.46 0.85
C SER A 121 5.50 -51.30 1.45
N HIS A 122 4.24 -50.95 1.20
CA HIS A 122 3.07 -51.63 1.77
C HIS A 122 2.36 -52.56 0.77
N ARG A 123 2.81 -52.67 -0.48
CA ARG A 123 2.18 -53.51 -1.52
C ARG A 123 1.99 -54.97 -1.10
N ASN A 124 2.93 -55.52 -0.34
CA ASN A 124 2.90 -56.92 0.09
C ASN A 124 2.35 -57.08 1.52
N ASN A 125 1.91 -55.98 2.15
CA ASN A 125 1.38 -56.01 3.51
C ASN A 125 -0.13 -56.26 3.47
N VAL A 126 -0.60 -57.17 4.33
CA VAL A 126 -2.03 -57.43 4.53
C VAL A 126 -2.43 -56.94 5.91
N LEU A 127 -3.46 -56.10 5.99
CA LEU A 127 -4.05 -55.67 7.24
C LEU A 127 -5.20 -56.62 7.61
N ILE A 128 -5.06 -57.30 8.75
CA ILE A 128 -6.11 -58.17 9.30
C ILE A 128 -6.76 -57.42 10.47
N ILE A 129 -8.06 -57.16 10.35
CA ILE A 129 -8.87 -56.46 11.34
C ILE A 129 -9.72 -57.49 12.11
N GLU A 130 -10.13 -57.17 13.35
CA GLU A 130 -11.05 -57.99 14.16
C GLU A 130 -10.56 -59.40 14.53
N LEU A 131 -9.25 -59.64 14.48
CA LEU A 131 -8.72 -60.91 14.97
C LEU A 131 -8.83 -60.98 16.51
N LEU A 132 -9.71 -61.86 17.00
CA LEU A 132 -9.96 -62.09 18.43
C LEU A 132 -8.65 -62.27 19.20
N GLN A 133 -8.48 -61.47 20.26
CA GLN A 133 -7.31 -61.58 21.12
C GLN A 133 -7.38 -62.89 21.93
N GLY A 134 -6.36 -63.74 21.80
CA GLY A 134 -6.25 -65.01 22.53
C GLY A 134 -6.39 -66.28 21.68
N SER A 135 -6.82 -66.17 20.42
CA SER A 135 -6.91 -67.31 19.48
C SER A 135 -5.56 -67.84 18.97
N LYS A 136 -4.46 -67.17 19.32
CA LYS A 136 -3.20 -67.19 18.57
C LYS A 136 -2.07 -68.04 19.17
N GLY A 137 -2.26 -68.62 20.35
CA GLY A 137 -1.19 -69.35 21.04
C GLY A 137 0.09 -68.50 21.22
N ALA A 138 1.24 -69.15 21.41
CA ALA A 138 2.54 -68.48 21.57
C ALA A 138 3.19 -68.07 20.22
N ASP A 139 2.83 -68.72 19.11
CA ASP A 139 3.43 -68.51 17.78
C ASP A 139 2.40 -67.93 16.79
N MET A 140 2.48 -66.61 16.61
CA MET A 140 1.62 -65.83 15.73
C MET A 140 1.83 -66.17 14.25
N VAL A 141 3.07 -66.48 13.86
CA VAL A 141 3.46 -66.73 12.48
C VAL A 141 2.91 -68.07 12.03
N ALA A 142 3.08 -69.11 12.84
CA ALA A 142 2.54 -70.43 12.56
C ALA A 142 1.00 -70.40 12.45
N PHE A 143 0.34 -69.70 13.39
CA PHE A 143 -1.11 -69.49 13.32
C PHE A 143 -1.53 -68.82 12.02
N LEU A 144 -0.92 -67.69 11.65
CA LEU A 144 -1.30 -66.94 10.44
C LEU A 144 -1.05 -67.74 9.16
N LYS A 145 0.06 -68.47 9.07
CA LYS A 145 0.34 -69.36 7.94
C LYS A 145 -0.72 -70.45 7.78
N HIS A 146 -1.09 -71.11 8.87
CA HIS A 146 -2.11 -72.14 8.84
C HIS A 146 -3.49 -71.56 8.51
N TRP A 147 -3.87 -70.46 9.16
CA TRP A 147 -5.14 -69.78 8.93
C TRP A 147 -5.29 -69.31 7.47
N MET A 148 -4.26 -68.68 6.89
CA MET A 148 -4.28 -68.26 5.49
C MET A 148 -4.42 -69.45 4.52
N LYS A 149 -3.68 -70.53 4.75
CA LYS A 149 -3.78 -71.76 3.94
C LYS A 149 -5.16 -72.39 4.03
N SER A 150 -5.77 -72.38 5.21
CA SER A 150 -7.15 -72.87 5.39
C SER A 150 -8.19 -72.01 4.69
N LEU A 151 -7.92 -70.72 4.47
CA LEU A 151 -8.85 -69.77 3.88
C LEU A 151 -8.82 -69.75 2.35
N ILE A 152 -7.64 -69.85 1.74
CA ILE A 152 -7.44 -69.64 0.29
C ILE A 152 -7.19 -70.95 -0.48
N ASP A 153 -7.32 -72.10 0.20
CA ASP A 153 -7.03 -73.44 -0.30
C ASP A 153 -5.52 -73.65 -0.59
N GLU A 154 -4.92 -74.68 -0.02
CA GLU A 154 -3.46 -74.80 0.06
C GLU A 154 -2.80 -74.89 -1.34
N GLN A 155 -3.52 -75.38 -2.34
CA GLN A 155 -3.03 -75.49 -3.72
C GLN A 155 -2.87 -74.15 -4.44
N GLN A 156 -3.44 -73.06 -3.92
CA GLN A 156 -3.27 -71.73 -4.50
C GLN A 156 -2.01 -71.01 -4.02
N PHE A 157 -1.37 -71.53 -2.96
CA PHE A 157 -0.12 -70.96 -2.48
C PHE A 157 1.07 -71.50 -3.27
N THR A 158 1.96 -70.60 -3.66
CA THR A 158 3.26 -70.99 -4.20
C THR A 158 4.13 -71.62 -3.11
N THR A 159 5.06 -72.47 -3.49
CA THR A 159 6.06 -73.05 -2.58
C THR A 159 6.96 -72.00 -1.92
N PHE A 160 6.95 -70.77 -2.43
CA PHE A 160 7.70 -69.62 -1.93
C PHE A 160 6.91 -68.73 -0.98
N PHE A 161 5.69 -69.11 -0.58
CA PHE A 161 4.92 -68.35 0.40
C PHE A 161 5.66 -68.26 1.74
N ALA A 162 6.09 -67.05 2.09
CA ALA A 162 6.75 -66.74 3.34
C ALA A 162 6.10 -65.52 3.99
N LEU A 163 5.92 -65.60 5.31
CA LEU A 163 5.57 -64.44 6.12
C LEU A 163 6.89 -63.84 6.62
N GLU A 164 7.23 -62.65 6.14
CA GLU A 164 8.50 -61.99 6.48
C GLU A 164 8.47 -61.32 7.86
N LYS A 165 7.35 -60.66 8.18
CA LYS A 165 7.19 -59.92 9.43
C LYS A 165 5.72 -59.79 9.80
N GLU A 166 5.43 -59.99 11.07
CA GLU A 166 4.15 -59.68 11.70
C GLU A 166 4.34 -58.63 12.79
N HIS A 167 3.37 -57.75 12.93
CA HIS A 167 3.29 -56.84 14.06
C HIS A 167 1.84 -56.42 14.26
N ARG A 168 1.51 -56.00 15.50
CA ARG A 168 0.23 -55.33 15.76
C ARG A 168 0.37 -53.85 15.43
N VAL A 169 -0.65 -53.29 14.78
CA VAL A 169 -0.72 -51.85 14.58
C VAL A 169 -0.89 -51.20 15.95
N PRO A 170 0.03 -50.31 16.38
CA PRO A 170 -0.10 -49.64 17.66
C PRO A 170 -1.35 -48.75 17.68
N PRO A 171 -1.96 -48.52 18.85
CA PRO A 171 -3.07 -47.58 18.96
C PRO A 171 -2.62 -46.20 18.46
N LYS A 172 -3.53 -45.49 17.79
CA LYS A 172 -3.26 -44.13 17.31
C LYS A 172 -2.81 -43.28 18.51
N PRO A 173 -1.69 -42.56 18.42
CA PRO A 173 -1.27 -41.68 19.50
C PRO A 173 -2.37 -40.64 19.80
N PRO A 174 -2.52 -40.21 21.06
CA PRO A 174 -3.51 -39.21 21.42
C PRO A 174 -3.28 -37.93 20.61
N VAL A 175 -4.36 -37.30 20.18
CA VAL A 175 -4.29 -36.03 19.49
C VAL A 175 -3.66 -35.00 20.43
N PRO A 176 -2.63 -34.26 20.02
CA PRO A 176 -2.03 -33.23 20.86
C PRO A 176 -3.11 -32.27 21.37
N GLY A 177 -3.28 -32.19 22.70
CA GLY A 177 -4.20 -31.26 23.36
C GLY A 177 -5.53 -31.84 23.89
N TRP A 178 -5.78 -33.14 23.81
CA TRP A 178 -6.92 -33.76 24.50
C TRP A 178 -6.57 -34.14 25.95
N PRO A 179 -7.49 -33.95 26.93
CA PRO A 179 -7.26 -34.39 28.30
C PRO A 179 -7.23 -35.93 28.39
N PRO A 180 -6.53 -36.47 29.42
CA PRO A 180 -6.29 -37.91 29.58
C PRO A 180 -7.56 -38.74 29.80
#